data_AF-A0A0C2H5U3-F1
#
_entry.id   AF-A0A0C2H5U3-F1
#
_cell.length_a   1.000
_cell.length_b   1.000
_cell.length_c   1.000
_cell.angle_alpha   90.00
_cell.angle_beta   90.00
_cell.angle_gamma   90.00
#
_symmetry.space_group_name_H-M   'P 1'
#
loop_
_entity.id
_entity.type
_entity.pdbx_description
1 polymer ?
#
loop_
_entity_poly.entity_id
_entity_poly.type
_entity_poly.pdbx_seq_one_letter_code
_entity_poly.pdbx_strand_id
1 'polypeptide(L)'
;MCASERLEPVRHRLGPALLVIIHDLPALIFLPLGDDASEFMIDENGVFILNDVSAEEFLVLLNAIYPPVAEITKENVMVLLKLCSRFGVEHLIMKCEQYLMSEEGQQFFDPLQMLEVSTVYKMAALQTNSLSKLRTANHVRKVLDDPRMEHSPKELRSILLETLLQRFKSDSIIQRDEASTSISMMTTDSSVELNEGQTSSAESMEVASLREELRKQEALRMNLEMSLKCARDFIQDTERKVGAAGEASTSVEGSATVSQLEEKIADVKLWNVGEAPPP
;
A
#
# COMPACT_ATOMS: atom_id res chain seq x y z
N MET A 1 -40.94 37.89 27.56
CA MET A 1 -40.43 36.97 28.60
C MET A 1 -39.70 35.85 27.87
N CYS A 2 -38.41 36.03 27.58
CA CYS A 2 -37.59 34.99 26.96
C CYS A 2 -36.90 34.20 28.07
N ALA A 3 -37.16 32.89 28.10
CA ALA A 3 -36.47 31.96 28.96
C ALA A 3 -35.01 31.83 28.49
N SER A 4 -34.08 32.06 29.41
CA SER A 4 -32.65 31.88 29.21
C SER A 4 -32.28 30.53 29.81
N GLU A 5 -32.23 29.49 28.96
CA GLU A 5 -31.75 28.17 29.36
C GLU A 5 -30.21 28.17 29.37
N ARG A 6 -29.66 28.07 30.58
CA ARG A 6 -28.23 27.80 30.83
C ARG A 6 -27.91 26.38 30.38
N LEU A 7 -27.08 26.26 29.34
CA LEU A 7 -26.38 25.03 29.00
C LEU A 7 -25.07 24.97 29.81
N GLU A 8 -25.00 24.02 30.73
CA GLU A 8 -23.79 23.64 31.47
C GLU A 8 -22.78 22.96 30.52
N PRO A 9 -21.47 23.26 30.62
CA PRO A 9 -20.47 22.69 29.73
C PRO A 9 -20.07 21.28 30.18
N VAL A 10 -20.50 20.28 29.42
CA VAL A 10 -20.03 18.90 29.55
C VAL A 10 -18.56 18.83 29.12
N ARG A 11 -17.66 18.68 30.09
CA ARG A 11 -16.21 18.51 29.86
C ARG A 11 -15.91 17.10 29.36
N HIS A 12 -16.14 16.85 28.06
CA HIS A 12 -15.44 15.79 27.36
C HIS A 12 -14.09 16.32 26.86
N ARG A 13 -13.04 15.49 26.96
CA ARG A 13 -11.69 15.76 26.46
C ARG A 13 -11.70 15.83 24.91
N LEU A 14 -12.31 16.85 24.34
CA LEU A 14 -12.09 17.22 22.95
C LEU A 14 -10.75 17.94 22.86
N GLY A 15 -9.92 17.56 21.89
CA GLY A 15 -8.72 18.30 21.53
C GLY A 15 -9.04 19.76 21.15
N PRO A 16 -8.02 20.59 20.89
CA PRO A 16 -8.25 21.98 20.48
C PRO A 16 -9.09 21.99 19.20
N ALA A 17 -10.31 22.50 19.28
CA ALA A 17 -11.17 22.73 18.12
C ALA A 17 -11.12 24.22 17.78
N LEU A 18 -10.90 24.54 16.51
CA LEU A 18 -10.96 25.90 16.01
C LEU A 18 -12.44 26.33 15.98
N LEU A 19 -12.81 27.33 16.76
CA LEU A 19 -14.13 27.96 16.67
C LEU A 19 -14.04 29.18 15.76
N VAL A 20 -14.43 29.04 14.49
CA VAL A 20 -14.51 30.17 13.57
C VAL A 20 -15.89 30.80 13.70
N ILE A 21 -15.95 32.02 14.25
CA ILE A 21 -17.17 32.83 14.26
C ILE A 21 -17.15 33.70 13.00
N ILE A 22 -17.93 33.31 11.99
CA ILE A 22 -18.19 34.16 10.84
C ILE A 22 -19.31 35.13 11.25
N HIS A 23 -18.99 36.41 11.40
CA HIS A 23 -19.92 37.42 11.93
C HIS A 23 -21.23 37.60 11.12
N ASP A 24 -21.34 36.98 9.94
CA ASP A 24 -22.49 37.07 9.04
C ASP A 24 -23.29 35.75 8.90
N LEU A 25 -22.91 34.68 9.61
CA LEU A 25 -23.64 33.41 9.63
C LEU A 25 -23.68 32.81 11.05
N PRO A 26 -24.85 32.39 11.56
CA PRO A 26 -24.97 31.74 12.88
C PRO A 26 -24.50 30.26 12.85
N ALA A 27 -23.42 29.97 12.14
CA ALA A 27 -22.84 28.62 12.04
C ALA A 27 -21.56 28.55 12.88
N LEU A 28 -21.60 27.78 13.97
CA LEU A 28 -20.41 27.43 14.74
C LEU A 28 -19.68 26.32 14.00
N ILE A 29 -18.50 26.62 13.45
CA ILE A 29 -17.68 25.61 12.78
C ILE A 29 -16.75 24.99 13.80
N PHE A 30 -16.86 23.68 13.99
CA PHE A 30 -15.83 22.87 14.65
C PHE A 30 -14.94 22.29 13.57
N LEU A 31 -13.76 22.88 13.33
CA LEU A 31 -12.72 22.22 12.55
C LEU A 31 -11.88 21.39 13.51
N PRO A 32 -11.89 20.05 13.41
CA PRO A 32 -10.97 19.21 14.19
C PRO A 32 -9.55 19.53 13.74
N LEU A 33 -8.69 20.00 14.66
CA LEU A 33 -7.27 20.13 14.36
C LEU A 33 -6.69 18.71 14.17
N GLY A 34 -6.10 18.45 13.00
CA GLY A 34 -5.35 17.21 12.75
C GLY A 34 -4.09 17.12 13.61
N ASP A 35 -3.55 15.90 13.76
CA ASP A 35 -2.35 15.61 14.57
C ASP A 35 -1.08 16.33 14.06
N ASP A 36 -1.03 16.71 12.79
CA ASP A 36 0.08 17.45 12.17
C ASP A 36 -0.06 18.97 12.30
N ALA A 37 -0.81 19.44 13.30
CA ALA A 37 -1.11 20.85 13.55
C ALA A 37 0.18 21.69 13.64
N SER A 38 0.61 22.20 12.49
CA SER A 38 1.55 23.31 12.38
C SER A 38 1.05 24.39 13.33
N GLU A 39 1.89 24.73 14.31
CA GLU A 39 1.70 25.70 15.39
C GLU A 39 0.64 26.76 15.06
N PHE A 40 -0.60 26.50 15.48
CA PHE A 40 -1.66 27.51 15.44
C PHE A 40 -1.35 28.49 16.55
N MET A 41 -0.91 29.70 16.20
CA MET A 41 -0.73 30.76 17.16
C MET A 41 -2.07 31.45 17.38
N ILE A 42 -2.58 31.35 18.60
CA ILE A 42 -3.72 32.13 19.07
C ILE A 42 -3.17 33.45 19.58
N ASP A 43 -3.56 34.57 18.96
CA ASP A 43 -3.18 35.88 19.48
C ASP A 43 -3.96 36.19 20.77
N GLU A 44 -3.52 37.21 21.52
CA GLU A 44 -4.18 37.63 22.77
C GLU A 44 -5.62 38.13 22.55
N ASN A 45 -6.04 38.34 21.29
CA ASN A 45 -7.36 38.79 20.88
C ASN A 45 -8.27 37.64 20.41
N GLY A 46 -7.80 36.38 20.40
CA GLY A 46 -8.54 35.22 19.92
C GLY A 46 -8.55 35.05 18.39
N VAL A 47 -7.65 35.72 17.67
CA VAL A 47 -7.40 35.55 16.23
C VAL A 47 -6.47 34.35 16.01
N PHE A 48 -6.86 33.48 15.08
CA PHE A 48 -6.07 32.33 14.66
C PHE A 48 -5.23 32.68 13.43
N ILE A 49 -3.91 32.54 13.55
CA ILE A 49 -2.99 32.73 12.43
C ILE A 49 -2.70 31.38 11.77
N LEU A 50 -3.09 31.26 10.50
CA LEU A 50 -2.84 30.09 9.68
C LEU A 50 -1.54 30.28 8.89
N ASN A 51 -0.50 29.53 9.25
CA ASN A 51 0.75 29.48 8.49
C ASN A 51 0.60 28.50 7.31
N ASP A 52 1.24 28.75 6.17
CA ASP A 52 1.28 27.84 5.00
C ASP A 52 -0.05 27.58 4.28
N VAL A 53 -1.04 28.48 4.43
CA VAL A 53 -2.27 28.50 3.62
C VAL A 53 -2.49 29.90 3.09
N SER A 54 -2.67 30.04 1.78
CA SER A 54 -3.07 31.33 1.21
C SER A 54 -4.53 31.63 1.52
N ALA A 55 -4.86 32.92 1.65
CA ALA A 55 -6.25 33.34 1.87
C ALA A 55 -7.20 32.84 0.77
N GLU A 56 -6.72 32.77 -0.47
CA GLU A 56 -7.48 32.27 -1.63
C GLU A 56 -7.79 30.77 -1.50
N GLU A 57 -6.80 29.94 -1.18
CA GLU A 57 -7.01 28.50 -0.96
C GLU A 57 -7.97 28.25 0.21
N PHE A 58 -7.81 28.98 1.32
CA PHE A 58 -8.70 28.83 2.47
C PHE A 58 -10.14 29.23 2.14
N LEU A 59 -10.33 30.28 1.33
CA LEU A 59 -11.64 30.70 0.86
C LEU A 59 -12.30 29.65 -0.04
N VAL A 60 -11.52 28.89 -0.83
CA VAL A 60 -12.03 27.73 -1.58
C VAL A 60 -12.58 26.65 -0.64
N LEU A 61 -11.86 26.35 0.45
CA LEU A 61 -12.36 25.42 1.48
C LEU A 61 -13.64 25.96 2.13
N LEU A 62 -13.66 27.23 2.54
CA LEU A 62 -14.83 27.83 3.17
C LEU A 62 -16.05 27.79 2.25
N ASN A 63 -15.88 28.13 0.96
CA ASN A 63 -16.96 28.06 -0.02
C ASN A 63 -17.46 26.63 -0.26
N ALA A 64 -16.58 25.63 -0.11
CA ALA A 64 -16.97 24.22 -0.22
C ALA A 64 -17.78 23.72 1.00
N ILE A 65 -17.58 24.34 2.16
CA ILE A 65 -18.33 24.01 3.38
C ILE A 65 -19.59 24.89 3.48
N TYR A 66 -19.53 26.16 3.05
CA TYR A 66 -20.56 27.19 3.22
C TYR A 66 -20.69 28.10 1.98
N PRO A 67 -21.79 28.02 1.21
CA PRO A 67 -22.82 26.98 1.21
C PRO A 67 -22.27 25.64 0.67
N PRO A 68 -22.77 24.47 1.10
CA PRO A 68 -22.28 23.16 0.66
C PRO A 68 -22.71 22.78 -0.77
N VAL A 69 -22.92 23.79 -1.63
CA VAL A 69 -23.38 23.68 -3.02
C VAL A 69 -22.21 23.85 -3.99
N ALA A 70 -21.02 24.24 -3.51
CA ALA A 70 -19.87 24.37 -4.40
C ALA A 70 -19.51 23.02 -5.03
N GLU A 71 -19.45 23.01 -6.36
CA GLU A 71 -19.07 21.85 -7.14
C GLU A 71 -17.56 21.63 -7.05
N ILE A 72 -17.16 20.35 -6.97
CA ILE A 72 -15.76 19.96 -7.01
C ILE A 72 -15.37 19.89 -8.49
N THR A 73 -14.33 20.63 -8.86
CA THR A 73 -13.80 20.73 -10.23
C THR A 73 -12.34 20.29 -10.25
N LYS A 74 -11.77 20.12 -11.45
CA LYS A 74 -10.37 19.71 -11.61
C LYS A 74 -9.39 20.71 -10.99
N GLU A 75 -9.72 22.00 -10.97
CA GLU A 75 -8.86 23.05 -10.43
C GLU A 75 -8.88 23.07 -8.90
N ASN A 76 -10.04 22.80 -8.30
CA ASN A 76 -10.20 22.91 -6.84
C ASN A 76 -9.91 21.60 -6.09
N VAL A 77 -10.04 20.43 -6.73
CA VAL A 77 -9.99 19.14 -6.03
C VAL A 77 -8.67 18.93 -5.28
N MET A 78 -7.53 19.31 -5.88
CA MET A 78 -6.22 19.13 -5.25
C MET A 78 -6.01 20.08 -4.06
N VAL A 79 -6.47 21.33 -4.19
CA VAL A 79 -6.44 22.32 -3.11
C VAL A 79 -7.32 21.87 -1.95
N LEU A 80 -8.55 21.45 -2.28
CA LEU A 80 -9.49 20.93 -1.30
C LEU A 80 -8.91 19.72 -0.56
N LEU A 81 -8.33 18.74 -1.25
CA LEU A 81 -7.74 17.59 -0.59
C LEU A 81 -6.62 17.95 0.39
N LYS A 82 -5.71 18.83 -0.02
CA LYS A 82 -4.63 19.33 0.85
C LYS A 82 -5.19 19.98 2.11
N LEU A 83 -6.17 20.88 1.96
CA LEU A 83 -6.75 21.58 3.10
C LEU A 83 -7.63 20.68 3.95
N CYS A 84 -8.43 19.81 3.36
CA CYS A 84 -9.30 18.89 4.10
C CYS A 84 -8.48 17.89 4.92
N SER A 85 -7.37 17.38 4.37
CA SER A 85 -6.45 16.54 5.13
C SER A 85 -5.83 17.30 6.31
N ARG A 86 -5.53 18.58 6.12
CA ARG A 86 -4.92 19.43 7.16
C ARG A 86 -5.90 19.81 8.27
N PHE A 87 -7.13 20.18 7.91
CA PHE A 87 -8.18 20.63 8.83
C PHE A 87 -9.14 19.49 9.24
N GLY A 88 -8.83 18.24 8.92
CA GLY A 88 -9.62 17.07 9.31
C GLY A 88 -11.06 17.05 8.77
N VAL A 89 -11.30 17.61 7.57
CA VAL A 89 -12.64 17.74 6.98
C VAL A 89 -12.98 16.48 6.16
N GLU A 90 -13.20 15.36 6.84
CA GLU A 90 -13.36 14.04 6.21
C GLU A 90 -14.51 13.97 5.18
N HIS A 91 -15.66 14.59 5.47
CA HIS A 91 -16.81 14.55 4.57
C HIS A 91 -16.51 15.16 3.19
N LEU A 92 -15.60 16.13 3.13
CA LEU A 92 -15.19 16.78 1.89
C LEU A 92 -14.12 15.95 1.16
N ILE A 93 -13.25 15.26 1.89
CA ILE A 93 -12.36 14.23 1.32
C ILE A 93 -13.18 13.16 0.60
N MET A 94 -14.27 12.68 1.21
CA MET A 94 -15.17 11.70 0.58
C MET A 94 -15.81 12.23 -0.71
N LYS A 95 -16.23 13.51 -0.74
CA LYS A 95 -16.76 14.13 -1.96
C LYS A 95 -15.70 14.25 -3.05
N CYS A 96 -14.47 14.62 -2.69
CA CYS A 96 -13.34 14.65 -3.62
C CYS A 96 -13.02 13.25 -4.16
N GLU A 97 -13.09 12.21 -3.32
CA GLU A 97 -12.91 10.82 -3.73
C GLU A 97 -13.97 10.42 -4.78
N GLN A 98 -15.24 10.77 -4.55
CA GLN A 98 -16.32 10.53 -5.51
C GLN A 98 -16.09 11.26 -6.85
N TYR A 99 -15.64 12.51 -6.82
CA TYR A 99 -15.29 13.25 -8.03
C TYR A 99 -14.14 12.58 -8.80
N LEU A 100 -13.08 12.14 -8.11
CA LEU A 100 -11.96 11.45 -8.76
C LEU A 100 -12.38 10.09 -9.37
N MET A 101 -13.39 9.43 -8.79
CA MET A 101 -13.97 8.21 -9.35
C MET A 101 -14.97 8.47 -10.50
N SER A 102 -15.44 9.71 -10.68
CA SER A 102 -16.36 10.08 -11.76
C SER A 102 -15.68 10.02 -13.14
N GLU A 103 -16.50 10.03 -14.21
CA GLU A 103 -15.97 10.05 -15.58
C GLU A 103 -15.13 11.30 -15.85
N GLU A 104 -15.55 12.46 -15.34
CA GLU A 104 -14.82 13.72 -15.47
C GLU A 104 -13.44 13.63 -14.80
N GLY A 105 -13.39 13.14 -13.55
CA GLY A 105 -12.12 12.93 -12.84
C GLY A 105 -11.19 11.98 -13.59
N GLN A 106 -11.73 10.89 -14.15
CA GLN A 106 -10.95 9.92 -14.91
C GLN A 106 -10.39 10.44 -16.23
N GLN A 107 -10.97 11.50 -16.81
CA GLN A 107 -10.45 12.13 -18.03
C GLN A 107 -9.25 13.04 -17.75
N PHE A 108 -9.17 13.64 -16.56
CA PHE A 108 -8.12 14.61 -16.22
C PHE A 108 -6.94 14.02 -15.45
N PHE A 109 -7.16 12.94 -14.69
CA PHE A 109 -6.12 12.37 -13.83
C PHE A 109 -5.61 11.02 -14.35
N ASP A 110 -4.29 10.93 -14.51
CA ASP A 110 -3.62 9.68 -14.87
C ASP A 110 -3.83 8.61 -13.78
N PRO A 111 -3.81 7.30 -14.13
CA PRO A 111 -3.89 6.23 -13.14
C PRO A 111 -2.82 6.33 -12.04
N LEU A 112 -1.61 6.77 -12.40
CA LEU A 112 -0.52 6.97 -11.44
C LEU A 112 -0.84 8.11 -10.46
N GLN A 113 -1.35 9.24 -10.96
CA GLN A 113 -1.76 10.37 -10.12
C GLN A 113 -2.90 9.99 -9.17
N MET A 114 -3.90 9.25 -9.68
CA MET A 114 -5.00 8.75 -8.85
C MET A 114 -4.49 7.84 -7.74
N LEU A 115 -3.53 6.96 -8.04
CA LEU A 115 -2.93 6.09 -7.04
C LEU A 115 -2.11 6.85 -6.01
N GLU A 116 -1.32 7.83 -6.43
CA GLU A 116 -0.56 8.71 -5.53
C GLU A 116 -1.49 9.46 -4.59
N VAL A 117 -2.49 10.17 -5.12
CA VAL A 117 -3.49 10.91 -4.34
C VAL A 117 -4.24 9.98 -3.39
N SER A 118 -4.67 8.80 -3.86
CA SER A 118 -5.38 7.84 -3.01
C SER A 118 -4.52 7.32 -1.86
N THR A 119 -3.21 7.20 -2.07
CA THR A 119 -2.26 6.73 -1.06
C THR A 119 -1.97 7.83 -0.04
N VAL A 120 -1.70 9.06 -0.51
CA VAL A 120 -1.41 10.22 0.36
C VAL A 120 -2.60 10.55 1.27
N TYR A 121 -3.81 10.56 0.72
CA TYR A 121 -5.02 10.93 1.45
C TYR A 121 -5.82 9.72 1.99
N LYS A 122 -5.24 8.52 1.95
CA LYS A 122 -5.82 7.28 2.50
C LYS A 122 -7.24 6.96 1.97
N MET A 123 -7.46 7.17 0.68
CA MET A 123 -8.74 6.92 -0.01
C MET A 123 -8.82 5.48 -0.52
N ALA A 124 -9.38 4.60 0.30
CA ALA A 124 -9.43 3.16 0.00
C ALA A 124 -10.29 2.83 -1.24
N ALA A 125 -11.40 3.54 -1.48
CA ALA A 125 -12.29 3.23 -2.59
C ALA A 125 -11.66 3.67 -3.93
N LEU A 126 -11.06 4.86 -3.97
CA LEU A 126 -10.32 5.33 -5.15
C LEU A 126 -9.12 4.44 -5.45
N GLN A 127 -8.35 4.03 -4.43
CA GLN A 127 -7.21 3.14 -4.61
C GLN A 127 -7.64 1.80 -5.22
N THR A 128 -8.69 1.19 -4.67
CA THR A 128 -9.24 -0.07 -5.18
C THR A 128 -9.73 0.07 -6.62
N ASN A 129 -10.43 1.18 -6.92
CA ASN A 129 -10.90 1.48 -8.27
C ASN A 129 -9.74 1.60 -9.27
N SER A 130 -8.69 2.34 -8.91
CA SER A 130 -7.51 2.53 -9.74
C SER A 130 -6.74 1.22 -9.97
N LEU A 131 -6.54 0.40 -8.94
CA LEU A 131 -5.88 -0.91 -9.06
C LEU A 131 -6.69 -1.92 -9.87
N SER A 132 -8.03 -1.82 -9.85
CA SER A 132 -8.91 -2.69 -10.64
C SER A 132 -8.75 -2.48 -12.16
N LYS A 133 -8.33 -1.28 -12.58
CA LYS A 133 -8.04 -0.94 -13.99
C LYS A 133 -6.73 -1.57 -14.46
N LEU A 134 -5.79 -1.83 -13.55
CA LEU A 134 -4.53 -2.52 -13.83
C LEU A 134 -4.74 -4.05 -13.83
N ARG A 135 -5.39 -4.55 -14.89
CA ARG A 135 -5.79 -5.96 -14.99
C ARG A 135 -4.64 -6.94 -15.15
N THR A 136 -3.55 -6.54 -15.81
CA THR A 136 -2.43 -7.43 -16.18
C THR A 136 -1.16 -7.03 -15.45
N ALA A 137 -0.30 -7.99 -15.14
CA ALA A 137 1.02 -7.72 -14.55
C ALA A 137 1.86 -6.74 -15.39
N ASN A 138 1.76 -6.81 -16.72
CA ASN A 138 2.43 -5.86 -17.62
C ASN A 138 1.96 -4.41 -17.45
N HIS A 139 0.68 -4.17 -17.14
CA HIS A 139 0.18 -2.82 -16.89
C HIS A 139 0.75 -2.27 -15.59
N VAL A 140 0.79 -3.08 -14.53
CA VAL A 140 1.38 -2.71 -13.24
C VAL A 140 2.88 -2.43 -13.39
N ARG A 141 3.59 -3.25 -14.17
CA ARG A 141 5.02 -3.05 -14.45
C ARG A 141 5.29 -1.73 -15.16
N LYS A 142 4.48 -1.37 -16.16
CA LYS A 142 4.60 -0.06 -16.84
C LYS A 142 4.46 1.12 -15.89
N VAL A 143 3.57 1.02 -14.89
CA VAL A 143 3.40 2.06 -13.87
C VAL A 143 4.61 2.09 -12.94
N LEU A 144 5.15 0.94 -12.54
CA LEU A 144 6.36 0.86 -11.70
C LEU A 144 7.62 1.39 -12.40
N ASP A 145 7.71 1.22 -13.71
CA ASP A 145 8.83 1.69 -14.53
C ASP A 145 8.74 3.20 -14.86
N ASP A 146 7.65 3.88 -14.49
CA ASP A 146 7.48 5.31 -14.72
C ASP A 146 8.48 6.13 -13.89
N PRO A 147 9.26 7.07 -14.49
CA PRO A 147 10.24 7.87 -13.76
C PRO A 147 9.63 8.70 -12.62
N ARG A 148 8.35 9.06 -12.72
CA ARG A 148 7.63 9.79 -11.66
C ARG A 148 7.49 8.97 -10.37
N MET A 149 7.63 7.65 -10.45
CA MET A 149 7.63 6.79 -9.28
C MET A 149 8.77 7.09 -8.31
N GLU A 150 9.88 7.70 -8.75
CA GLU A 150 11.01 8.05 -7.88
C GLU A 150 10.57 8.92 -6.69
N HIS A 151 9.73 9.92 -6.96
CA HIS A 151 9.24 10.87 -5.95
C HIS A 151 7.94 10.44 -5.27
N SER A 152 7.35 9.33 -5.69
CA SER A 152 6.11 8.81 -5.14
C SER A 152 6.29 8.23 -3.71
N PRO A 153 5.21 8.20 -2.89
CA PRO A 153 5.25 7.61 -1.56
C PRO A 153 5.70 6.15 -1.56
N LYS A 154 6.42 5.73 -0.52
CA LYS A 154 6.97 4.36 -0.42
C LYS A 154 5.86 3.32 -0.33
N GLU A 155 4.77 3.69 0.30
CA GLU A 155 3.54 2.92 0.47
C GLU A 155 2.92 2.58 -0.89
N LEU A 156 3.00 3.48 -1.87
CA LEU A 156 2.48 3.23 -3.21
C LEU A 156 3.27 2.11 -3.90
N ARG A 157 4.61 2.11 -3.78
CA ARG A 157 5.45 1.05 -4.36
C ARG A 157 5.14 -0.31 -3.77
N SER A 158 4.94 -0.41 -2.45
CA SER A 158 4.58 -1.69 -1.81
C SER A 158 3.24 -2.22 -2.31
N ILE A 159 2.24 -1.33 -2.44
CA ILE A 159 0.90 -1.71 -2.92
C ILE A 159 0.95 -2.18 -4.38
N LEU A 160 1.72 -1.49 -5.23
CA LEU A 160 1.91 -1.89 -6.63
C LEU A 160 2.65 -3.23 -6.75
N LEU A 161 3.68 -3.48 -5.95
CA LEU A 161 4.40 -4.75 -5.94
C LEU A 161 3.52 -5.91 -5.47
N GLU A 162 2.71 -5.70 -4.42
CA GLU A 162 1.73 -6.67 -3.97
C GLU A 162 0.72 -6.98 -5.08
N THR A 163 0.18 -5.94 -5.71
CA THR A 163 -0.75 -6.07 -6.84
C THR A 163 -0.10 -6.83 -8.01
N LEU A 164 1.16 -6.54 -8.33
CA LEU A 164 1.91 -7.23 -9.37
C LEU A 164 1.99 -8.74 -9.10
N LEU A 165 2.36 -9.12 -7.87
CA LEU A 165 2.43 -10.52 -7.45
C LEU A 165 1.07 -11.21 -7.51
N GLN A 166 0.00 -10.51 -7.12
CA GLN A 166 -1.36 -11.03 -7.19
C GLN A 166 -1.81 -11.27 -8.64
N ARG A 167 -1.48 -10.37 -9.57
CA ARG A 167 -1.79 -10.54 -10.99
C ARG A 167 -0.99 -11.69 -11.62
N PHE A 168 0.30 -11.80 -11.35
CA PHE A 168 1.11 -12.94 -11.83
C PHE A 168 0.57 -14.29 -11.38
N LYS A 169 0.14 -14.42 -10.12
CA LYS A 169 -0.51 -15.65 -9.62
C LYS A 169 -1.78 -15.96 -10.40
N SER A 170 -2.61 -14.95 -10.64
CA SER A 170 -3.87 -15.08 -11.37
C SER A 170 -3.64 -15.50 -12.83
N ASP A 171 -2.67 -14.89 -13.51
CA ASP A 171 -2.33 -15.19 -14.90
C ASP A 171 -1.82 -16.64 -15.06
N SER A 172 -1.10 -17.17 -14.06
CA SER A 172 -0.57 -18.54 -14.08
C SER A 172 -1.64 -19.65 -13.92
N ILE A 173 -2.79 -19.31 -13.33
CA ILE A 173 -3.90 -20.26 -13.13
C ILE A 173 -4.68 -20.42 -14.42
N ILE A 174 -4.95 -19.32 -15.12
CA ILE A 174 -5.73 -19.32 -16.37
C ILE A 174 -5.05 -20.17 -17.45
N GLN A 175 -3.71 -20.19 -17.50
CA GLN A 175 -2.96 -21.02 -18.46
C GLN A 175 -3.07 -22.54 -18.20
N ARG A 176 -3.38 -23.00 -16.97
CA ARG A 176 -3.56 -24.43 -16.68
C ARG A 176 -4.94 -24.96 -17.08
N ASP A 177 -5.97 -24.12 -16.98
CA ASP A 177 -7.34 -24.55 -17.23
C ASP A 177 -7.65 -24.64 -18.73
N GLU A 178 -7.01 -23.82 -19.58
CA GLU A 178 -7.14 -23.92 -21.04
C GLU A 178 -6.42 -25.14 -21.63
N ALA A 179 -5.31 -25.58 -21.02
CA ALA A 179 -4.63 -26.82 -21.40
C ALA A 179 -5.44 -28.08 -21.03
N SER A 180 -6.36 -27.98 -20.06
CA SER A 180 -7.16 -29.09 -19.55
C SER A 180 -8.51 -29.25 -20.28
N THR A 181 -8.97 -28.21 -20.98
CA THR A 181 -10.30 -28.16 -21.63
C THR A 181 -10.27 -28.50 -23.12
N SER A 182 -9.09 -28.77 -23.69
CA SER A 182 -8.93 -29.08 -25.12
C SER A 182 -9.04 -30.59 -25.47
N ILE A 183 -9.44 -31.46 -24.53
CA ILE A 183 -9.57 -32.91 -24.75
C ILE A 183 -10.96 -33.40 -24.28
N SER A 184 -12.05 -32.92 -24.87
CA SER A 184 -13.34 -33.63 -24.81
C SER A 184 -14.34 -33.00 -25.79
N MET A 185 -15.07 -33.84 -26.53
CA MET A 185 -15.96 -33.57 -27.68
C MET A 185 -15.16 -33.37 -28.99
N MET A 186 -15.24 -34.24 -30.00
CA MET A 186 -16.38 -35.02 -30.46
C MET A 186 -15.87 -36.11 -31.42
N THR A 187 -15.96 -37.38 -31.03
CA THR A 187 -15.87 -38.52 -31.96
C THR A 187 -17.28 -38.92 -32.35
N THR A 188 -17.63 -38.80 -33.63
CA THR A 188 -18.36 -39.82 -34.41
C THR A 188 -18.57 -39.33 -35.85
N ASP A 189 -17.93 -40.05 -36.76
CA ASP A 189 -18.30 -40.40 -38.13
C ASP A 189 -18.99 -39.36 -39.04
N SER A 190 -18.23 -38.92 -40.05
CA SER A 190 -18.70 -39.04 -41.43
C SER A 190 -17.50 -39.03 -42.39
N SER A 191 -17.35 -40.13 -43.13
CA SER A 191 -16.42 -40.30 -44.24
C SER A 191 -16.66 -39.28 -45.35
N VAL A 192 -15.60 -38.60 -45.82
CA VAL A 192 -15.35 -38.33 -47.25
C VAL A 192 -13.83 -38.24 -47.46
N GLU A 193 -13.41 -38.91 -48.51
CA GLU A 193 -12.06 -39.22 -48.97
C GLU A 193 -11.24 -38.03 -49.53
N LEU A 194 -9.91 -38.23 -49.45
CA LEU A 194 -8.81 -37.67 -50.27
C LEU A 194 -8.37 -36.20 -50.05
N ASN A 195 -7.19 -36.03 -49.42
CA ASN A 195 -6.01 -35.49 -50.12
C ASN A 195 -4.72 -35.69 -49.28
N GLU A 196 -3.84 -36.60 -49.71
CA GLU A 196 -2.47 -36.70 -49.21
C GLU A 196 -1.57 -35.67 -49.92
N GLY A 197 -0.74 -34.95 -49.16
CA GLY A 197 0.18 -33.96 -49.73
C GLY A 197 1.16 -33.32 -48.75
N GLN A 198 2.03 -34.14 -48.16
CA GLN A 198 3.44 -33.81 -47.81
C GLN A 198 3.75 -32.49 -47.06
N THR A 199 3.56 -32.45 -45.73
CA THR A 199 4.27 -31.49 -44.84
C THR A 199 4.61 -32.03 -43.43
N SER A 200 4.52 -33.34 -43.15
CA SER A 200 4.49 -33.84 -41.76
C SER A 200 5.82 -34.36 -41.15
N SER A 201 6.96 -34.22 -41.83
CA SER A 201 8.23 -34.81 -41.36
C SER A 201 9.01 -33.91 -40.38
N ALA A 202 9.01 -32.58 -40.60
CA ALA A 202 9.80 -31.65 -39.80
C ALA A 202 9.15 -31.38 -38.42
N GLU A 203 7.83 -31.23 -38.36
CA GLU A 203 7.10 -30.96 -37.12
C GLU A 203 7.22 -32.14 -36.13
N SER A 204 7.31 -33.38 -36.63
CA SER A 204 7.46 -34.57 -35.78
C SER A 204 8.80 -34.61 -35.02
N MET A 205 9.87 -34.03 -35.56
CA MET A 205 11.17 -34.00 -34.88
C MET A 205 11.21 -32.93 -33.78
N GLU A 206 10.63 -31.76 -34.02
CA GLU A 206 10.55 -30.70 -33.00
C GLU A 206 9.67 -31.12 -31.83
N VAL A 207 8.53 -31.76 -32.09
CA VAL A 207 7.67 -32.27 -31.01
C VAL A 207 8.37 -33.37 -30.20
N ALA A 208 9.17 -34.23 -30.83
CA ALA A 208 9.96 -35.23 -30.11
C ALA A 208 11.04 -34.58 -29.22
N SER A 209 11.72 -33.54 -29.72
CA SER A 209 12.72 -32.79 -28.97
C SER A 209 12.12 -32.07 -27.76
N LEU A 210 10.97 -31.40 -27.92
CA LEU A 210 10.26 -30.73 -26.82
C LEU A 210 9.79 -31.71 -25.74
N ARG A 211 9.35 -32.91 -26.11
CA ARG A 211 8.95 -33.96 -25.16
C ARG A 211 10.14 -34.49 -24.36
N GLU A 212 11.30 -34.62 -25.00
CA GLU A 212 12.52 -35.03 -24.29
C GLU A 212 13.00 -33.95 -23.32
N GLU A 213 12.95 -32.68 -23.73
CA GLU A 213 13.32 -31.56 -22.87
C GLU A 213 12.37 -31.42 -21.67
N LEU A 214 11.07 -31.63 -21.88
CA LEU A 214 10.09 -31.64 -20.80
C LEU A 214 10.41 -32.74 -19.76
N ARG A 215 10.75 -33.96 -20.22
CA ARG A 215 11.17 -35.05 -19.32
C ARG A 215 12.43 -34.70 -18.53
N LYS A 216 13.39 -33.99 -19.13
CA LYS A 216 14.59 -33.52 -18.42
C LYS A 216 14.25 -32.51 -17.33
N GLN A 217 13.35 -31.57 -17.62
CA GLN A 217 12.89 -30.60 -16.63
C GLN A 217 12.11 -31.26 -15.48
N GLU A 218 11.27 -32.24 -15.78
CA GLU A 218 10.54 -33.02 -14.76
C GLU A 218 11.50 -33.80 -13.85
N ALA A 219 12.52 -34.44 -14.43
CA ALA A 219 13.55 -35.14 -13.67
C ALA A 219 14.36 -34.19 -12.77
N LEU A 220 14.74 -33.02 -13.27
CA LEU A 220 15.45 -31.99 -12.49
C LEU A 220 14.58 -31.50 -11.32
N ARG A 221 13.30 -31.24 -11.58
CA ARG A 221 12.34 -30.83 -10.54
C ARG A 221 12.20 -31.88 -9.45
N MET A 222 12.07 -33.15 -9.81
CA MET A 222 11.96 -34.26 -8.86
C MET A 222 13.25 -34.39 -8.01
N ASN A 223 14.42 -34.18 -8.61
CA ASN A 223 15.69 -34.21 -7.88
C ASN A 223 15.81 -33.06 -6.86
N LEU A 224 15.44 -31.84 -7.26
CA LEU A 224 15.41 -30.69 -6.36
C LEU A 224 14.42 -30.90 -5.20
N GLU A 225 13.24 -31.44 -5.49
CA GLU A 225 12.22 -31.74 -4.46
C GLU A 225 12.73 -32.77 -3.44
N MET A 226 13.38 -33.84 -3.91
CA MET A 226 14.02 -34.84 -3.05
C MET A 226 15.15 -34.23 -2.20
N SER A 227 15.97 -33.36 -2.79
CA SER A 227 17.07 -32.69 -2.06
C SER A 227 16.56 -31.76 -0.98
N LEU A 228 15.52 -30.97 -1.28
CA LEU A 228 14.88 -30.08 -0.31
C LEU A 228 14.19 -30.87 0.82
N LYS A 229 13.62 -32.02 0.50
CA LYS A 229 13.05 -32.93 1.51
C LYS A 229 14.13 -33.46 2.44
N CYS A 230 15.24 -33.96 1.91
CA CYS A 230 16.39 -34.40 2.73
C CYS A 230 16.94 -33.28 3.63
N ALA A 231 17.05 -32.05 3.11
CA ALA A 231 17.51 -30.91 3.90
C ALA A 231 16.54 -30.57 5.05
N ARG A 232 15.23 -30.64 4.80
CA ARG A 232 14.20 -30.42 5.82
C ARG A 232 14.26 -31.48 6.93
N ASP A 233 14.38 -32.75 6.54
CA ASP A 233 14.45 -33.87 7.48
C ASP A 233 15.71 -33.74 8.37
N PHE A 234 16.85 -33.31 7.78
CA PHE A 234 18.08 -33.04 8.52
C PHE A 234 17.95 -31.91 9.56
N ILE A 235 17.31 -30.80 9.19
CA ILE A 235 17.05 -29.69 10.13
C ILE A 235 16.16 -30.17 11.28
N GLN A 236 15.08 -30.90 10.96
CA GLN A 236 14.14 -31.38 11.97
C GLN A 236 14.79 -32.39 12.94
N ASP A 237 15.66 -33.27 12.44
CA ASP A 237 16.41 -34.19 13.30
C ASP A 237 17.43 -33.47 14.18
N THR A 238 18.03 -32.38 13.67
CA THR A 238 18.93 -31.53 14.45
C THR A 238 18.17 -30.83 15.59
N GLU A 239 16.98 -30.28 15.32
CA GLU A 239 16.13 -29.65 16.33
C GLU A 239 15.70 -30.63 17.43
N ARG A 240 15.30 -31.85 17.06
CA ARG A 240 14.98 -32.91 18.04
C ARG A 240 16.18 -33.27 18.91
N LYS A 241 17.37 -33.34 18.34
CA LYS A 241 18.60 -33.67 19.07
C LYS A 241 19.03 -32.56 20.03
N VAL A 242 18.87 -31.29 19.64
CA VAL A 242 19.14 -30.13 20.51
C VAL A 242 18.10 -30.03 21.64
N GLY A 243 16.82 -30.28 21.34
CA GLY A 243 15.76 -30.34 22.35
C GLY A 243 16.01 -31.41 23.42
N ALA A 244 16.43 -32.61 23.01
CA ALA A 244 16.75 -33.70 23.93
C ALA A 244 18.00 -33.42 24.82
N ALA A 245 18.97 -32.62 24.34
CA ALA A 245 20.13 -32.23 25.14
C ALA A 245 19.81 -31.09 26.14
N GLY A 246 18.84 -30.24 25.83
CA GLY A 246 18.38 -29.16 26.69
C GLY A 246 17.69 -29.65 27.98
N GLU A 247 16.95 -30.77 27.91
CA GLU A 247 16.25 -31.34 29.06
C GLU A 247 17.15 -32.15 30.01
N ALA A 248 18.35 -32.55 29.57
CA ALA A 248 19.34 -33.21 30.43
C ALA A 248 20.24 -32.23 31.21
N SER A 249 20.09 -30.92 30.98
CA SER A 249 21.02 -29.88 31.47
C SER A 249 20.37 -28.87 32.42
N THR A 250 19.30 -29.23 33.13
CA THR A 250 18.76 -28.44 34.24
C THR A 250 19.25 -29.00 35.58
N SER A 251 20.56 -28.90 35.82
CA SER A 251 21.10 -29.07 37.17
C SER A 251 22.37 -28.25 37.35
N VAL A 252 22.17 -27.07 37.95
CA VAL A 252 23.11 -26.34 38.82
C VAL A 252 24.24 -25.56 38.13
N GLU A 253 24.33 -24.28 38.52
CA GLU A 253 25.45 -23.33 38.41
C GLU A 253 25.73 -22.65 37.05
N GLY A 254 25.17 -21.44 36.89
CA GLY A 254 25.53 -20.55 35.78
C GLY A 254 25.07 -19.10 35.95
N SER A 255 25.07 -18.56 37.19
CA SER A 255 24.64 -17.18 37.47
C SER A 255 25.78 -16.17 37.63
N ALA A 256 27.04 -16.59 37.56
CA ALA A 256 28.18 -15.74 37.94
C ALA A 256 28.92 -15.05 36.78
N THR A 257 28.66 -15.42 35.51
CA THR A 257 29.50 -14.97 34.39
C THR A 257 28.91 -13.82 33.57
N VAL A 258 27.60 -13.56 33.65
CA VAL A 258 26.96 -12.47 32.88
C VAL A 258 27.28 -11.10 33.50
N SER A 259 27.27 -10.99 34.84
CA SER A 259 27.61 -9.73 35.52
C SER A 259 29.08 -9.32 35.32
N GLN A 260 30.00 -10.27 35.13
CA GLN A 260 31.41 -9.96 34.82
C GLN A 260 31.63 -9.51 33.38
N LEU A 261 30.71 -9.83 32.45
CA LEU A 261 30.79 -9.36 31.06
C LEU A 261 30.22 -7.94 30.92
N GLU A 262 29.17 -7.59 31.65
CA GLU A 262 28.61 -6.23 31.60
C GLU A 262 29.55 -5.17 32.17
N GLU A 263 30.33 -5.50 33.20
CA GLU A 263 31.33 -4.60 33.78
C GLU A 263 32.49 -4.29 32.79
N LYS A 264 32.94 -5.28 32.02
CA LYS A 264 34.03 -5.08 31.03
C LYS A 264 33.64 -4.27 29.80
N ILE A 265 32.36 -4.19 29.46
CA ILE A 265 31.90 -3.39 28.30
C ILE A 265 31.87 -1.89 28.63
N ALA A 266 31.71 -1.53 29.91
CA ALA A 266 31.74 -0.13 30.34
C ALA A 266 33.13 0.51 30.20
N ASP A 267 34.20 -0.23 30.50
CA ASP A 267 35.57 0.30 30.48
C ASP A 267 36.10 0.61 29.08
N VAL A 268 35.65 -0.12 28.04
CA VAL A 268 36.11 0.11 26.65
C VAL A 268 35.52 1.40 26.06
N LYS A 269 34.42 1.92 26.61
CA LYS A 269 33.73 3.09 26.06
C LYS A 269 34.35 4.44 26.45
N LEU A 270 35.29 4.46 27.39
CA LEU A 270 35.94 5.68 27.90
C LEU A 270 37.19 6.11 27.12
N TRP A 271 37.75 5.27 26.24
CA TRP A 271 39.01 5.59 25.54
C TRP A 271 38.88 6.22 24.15
N ASN A 272 37.67 6.54 23.68
CA ASN A 272 37.48 6.98 22.28
C ASN A 272 37.07 8.46 22.10
N VAL A 273 37.36 9.34 23.06
CA VAL A 273 37.23 10.80 22.87
C VAL A 273 38.59 11.37 22.47
N GLY A 274 38.86 11.29 21.15
CA GLY A 274 40.02 11.91 20.52
C GLY A 274 39.90 13.43 20.49
N GLU A 275 40.86 14.05 21.16
CA GLU A 275 41.16 15.47 21.25
C GLU A 275 41.47 16.08 19.87
N ALA A 276 40.76 17.14 19.49
CA ALA A 276 41.03 17.91 18.29
C ALA A 276 42.09 19.00 18.58
N PRO A 277 43.11 19.20 17.73
CA PRO A 277 44.14 20.19 17.99
C PRO A 277 43.68 21.63 17.63
N PRO A 278 44.08 22.65 18.41
CA PRO A 278 43.72 24.05 18.21
C PRO A 278 44.62 24.75 17.14
N PRO A 279 44.29 26.00 16.76
CA PRO A 279 44.45 26.54 15.39
C PRO A 279 45.86 26.96 14.97
#